data_AF-A0A0Q9RSK5-F1
#
_entry.id   AF-A0A0Q9RSK5-F1
#
_cell.length_a   1.000
_cell.length_b   1.000
_cell.length_c   1.000
_cell.angle_alpha   90.00
_cell.angle_beta   90.00
_cell.angle_gamma   90.00
#
_symmetry.space_group_name_H-M   'P 1'
#
loop_
_entity.id
_entity.type
_entity.pdbx_description
1 polymer ?
#
loop_
_entity_poly.entity_id
_entity_poly.type
_entity_poly.pdbx_seq_one_letter_code
_entity_poly.pdbx_strand_id
1 'polypeptide(L)'
;MRRTTRVVTLLAMLVMVVGLLLTPATGPVAVAAEAAPTLKVSARNLGTVYLTGRTAHRADRVVLQRRAGTRWVRVRSLTSRRHAFRTVVWKSSRKTGYRVVDASSRRRSATRYVPRLLVTRDACGVRPLKADGTPWRCTFRDDFSGTALDTTKWVPQTDGFITGDPPGAAACYRGDNVSVGNGALRLVARPATLAECPGLEGIFKIFTSGMVSTYHKWSQRYGRFEARVFTTATEAPGLHEAYWLWPDDREVELNWPTTGEIDVSETYSVYPDLSIPFLHYRNDVNGSVTSGAHTNTAYDCVAHRGRWNTYRLEWSATRIRIYVNDRLCLTNTSGDPAFRQKYIVMFTQALGSGTNGYDPLDPPPLPATMRVDYARVWR
;
A
#
# COMPACT_ATOMS: atom_id res chain seq x y z
N MET A 1 8.56 -99.37 -76.28
CA MET A 1 8.04 -100.71 -75.92
C MET A 1 8.63 -101.12 -74.57
N ARG A 2 7.78 -101.59 -73.63
CA ARG A 2 8.07 -102.35 -72.38
C ARG A 2 9.02 -101.69 -71.36
N ARG A 3 8.50 -101.07 -70.28
CA ARG A 3 8.19 -101.64 -68.93
C ARG A 3 9.38 -102.33 -68.24
N THR A 4 9.81 -101.81 -67.07
CA THR A 4 9.70 -102.40 -65.71
C THR A 4 10.57 -101.63 -64.69
N THR A 5 9.98 -100.88 -63.76
CA THR A 5 9.90 -101.13 -62.30
C THR A 5 11.22 -101.27 -61.54
N ARG A 6 11.47 -100.36 -60.58
CA ARG A 6 11.98 -100.70 -59.24
C ARG A 6 11.43 -99.75 -58.18
N VAL A 7 10.92 -100.39 -57.14
CA VAL A 7 10.38 -99.91 -55.87
C VAL A 7 11.53 -99.56 -54.91
N VAL A 8 11.30 -98.65 -53.94
CA VAL A 8 11.73 -98.65 -52.52
C VAL A 8 11.56 -97.21 -51.96
N THR A 9 10.50 -96.92 -51.17
CA THR A 9 10.46 -96.70 -49.69
C THR A 9 11.28 -95.47 -49.23
N LEU A 10 10.91 -94.53 -48.35
CA LEU A 10 9.90 -94.20 -47.33
C LEU A 10 9.65 -92.65 -47.48
N LEU A 11 8.65 -91.94 -46.97
CA LEU A 11 8.14 -91.81 -45.60
C LEU A 11 6.91 -90.88 -45.71
N ALA A 12 5.73 -91.30 -45.26
CA ALA A 12 4.54 -90.44 -45.25
C ALA A 12 4.49 -89.68 -43.92
N MET A 13 4.75 -88.36 -43.94
CA MET A 13 4.32 -87.45 -42.87
C MET A 13 3.02 -86.76 -43.30
N LEU A 14 1.99 -86.98 -42.50
CA LEU A 14 0.67 -86.38 -42.59
C LEU A 14 0.77 -84.88 -42.29
N VAL A 15 0.68 -84.01 -43.30
CA VAL A 15 0.48 -82.57 -43.10
C VAL A 15 -1.00 -82.28 -43.32
N MET A 16 -1.74 -82.14 -42.23
CA MET A 16 -3.13 -81.71 -42.25
C MET A 16 -3.15 -80.17 -42.43
N VAL A 17 -3.62 -79.72 -43.60
CA VAL A 17 -3.85 -78.32 -43.91
C VAL A 17 -5.16 -77.88 -43.24
N VAL A 18 -5.07 -77.03 -42.23
CA VAL A 18 -6.21 -76.26 -41.71
C VAL A 18 -6.03 -74.82 -42.17
N GLY A 19 -6.89 -74.39 -43.10
CA GLY A 19 -6.95 -73.02 -43.57
C GLY A 19 -7.44 -72.09 -42.46
N LEU A 20 -6.53 -71.28 -41.91
CA LEU A 20 -6.88 -70.21 -40.98
C LEU A 20 -7.11 -68.92 -41.78
N LEU A 21 -8.38 -68.52 -41.88
CA LEU A 21 -8.79 -67.20 -42.35
C LEU A 21 -8.17 -66.12 -41.46
N LEU A 22 -7.24 -65.34 -42.00
CA LEU A 22 -6.70 -64.14 -41.36
C LEU A 22 -7.76 -63.04 -41.37
N THR A 23 -8.56 -62.95 -40.31
CA THR A 23 -9.28 -61.72 -39.99
C THR A 23 -8.28 -60.72 -39.39
N PRO A 24 -8.12 -59.50 -39.92
CA PRO A 24 -7.28 -58.50 -39.28
C PRO A 24 -7.90 -58.14 -37.93
N ALA A 25 -7.17 -58.42 -36.85
CA ALA A 25 -7.55 -58.00 -35.51
C ALA A 25 -7.51 -56.47 -35.44
N THR A 26 -8.66 -55.82 -35.65
CA THR A 26 -8.89 -54.42 -35.28
C THR A 26 -9.03 -54.36 -33.76
N GLY A 27 -7.92 -54.50 -33.06
CA GLY A 27 -7.86 -54.07 -31.66
C GLY A 27 -8.25 -52.59 -31.58
N PRO A 28 -9.01 -52.16 -30.55
CA PRO A 28 -9.34 -50.76 -30.41
C PRO A 28 -8.05 -49.95 -30.33
N VAL A 29 -7.84 -49.08 -31.32
CA VAL A 29 -6.78 -48.08 -31.26
C VAL A 29 -7.08 -47.24 -30.03
N ALA A 30 -6.28 -47.38 -28.98
CA ALA A 30 -6.34 -46.51 -27.82
C ALA A 30 -6.05 -45.09 -28.31
N VAL A 31 -7.11 -44.31 -28.52
CA VAL A 31 -6.99 -42.88 -28.80
C VAL A 31 -6.27 -42.28 -27.60
N ALA A 32 -4.99 -41.92 -27.77
CA ALA A 32 -4.20 -41.33 -26.71
C ALA A 32 -5.00 -40.17 -26.12
N ALA A 33 -5.34 -40.25 -24.83
CA ALA A 33 -6.13 -39.24 -24.17
C ALA A 33 -5.40 -37.89 -24.32
N GLU A 34 -6.00 -37.00 -25.11
CA GLU A 34 -5.43 -35.69 -25.44
C GLU A 34 -5.04 -34.95 -24.13
N ALA A 35 -3.84 -34.41 -24.10
CA ALA A 35 -3.21 -33.94 -22.86
C ALA A 35 -4.05 -32.82 -22.20
N ALA A 36 -4.35 -32.95 -20.91
CA ALA A 36 -5.01 -31.88 -20.15
C ALA A 36 -3.97 -30.86 -19.64
N PRO A 37 -4.37 -29.58 -19.45
CA PRO A 37 -3.45 -28.61 -18.86
C PRO A 37 -3.14 -28.97 -17.40
N THR A 38 -1.95 -28.61 -16.94
CA THR A 38 -1.51 -28.84 -15.55
C THR A 38 -1.52 -27.55 -14.75
N LEU A 39 -1.75 -27.67 -13.44
CA LEU A 39 -1.64 -26.56 -12.49
C LEU A 39 -0.87 -27.03 -11.25
N LYS A 40 0.06 -26.20 -10.81
CA LYS A 40 0.88 -26.35 -9.61
C LYS A 40 0.87 -25.05 -8.81
N VAL A 41 1.01 -25.20 -7.50
CA VAL A 41 1.21 -24.11 -6.55
C VAL A 41 2.69 -24.17 -6.16
N SER A 42 3.50 -23.21 -6.61
CA SER A 42 4.97 -23.36 -6.58
C SER A 42 5.70 -22.49 -5.57
N ALA A 43 5.20 -21.29 -5.26
CA ALA A 43 5.84 -20.40 -4.29
C ALA A 43 4.80 -19.68 -3.43
N ARG A 44 5.10 -19.52 -2.14
CA ARG A 44 4.21 -18.97 -1.12
C ARG A 44 4.87 -17.77 -0.45
N ASN A 45 4.35 -16.57 -0.69
CA ASN A 45 4.54 -15.43 0.22
C ASN A 45 3.34 -15.39 1.19
N LEU A 46 3.29 -14.44 2.14
CA LEU A 46 2.19 -14.37 3.11
C LEU A 46 0.85 -14.09 2.41
N GLY A 47 0.81 -13.06 1.58
CA GLY A 47 -0.36 -12.53 0.85
C GLY A 47 -0.65 -13.19 -0.49
N THR A 48 0.39 -13.69 -1.17
CA THR A 48 0.30 -14.14 -2.56
C THR A 48 0.87 -15.54 -2.75
N VAL A 49 0.44 -16.19 -3.83
CA VAL A 49 0.93 -17.50 -4.26
C VAL A 49 1.15 -17.48 -5.76
N TYR A 50 2.26 -18.06 -6.22
CA TYR A 50 2.48 -18.32 -7.64
C TYR A 50 1.78 -19.60 -8.06
N LEU A 51 1.01 -19.49 -9.13
CA LEU A 51 0.44 -20.62 -9.86
C LEU A 51 1.23 -20.80 -11.16
N THR A 52 1.73 -22.00 -11.38
CA THR A 52 2.46 -22.37 -12.61
C THR A 52 1.82 -23.60 -13.23
N GLY A 53 2.02 -23.78 -14.52
CA GLY A 53 1.45 -24.93 -15.19
C GLY A 53 1.89 -25.03 -16.63
N ARG A 54 1.40 -26.07 -17.29
CA ARG A 54 1.64 -26.32 -18.71
C ARG A 54 0.35 -26.52 -19.49
N THR A 55 0.33 -26.08 -20.74
CA THR A 55 -0.72 -26.35 -21.72
C THR A 55 -0.42 -27.60 -22.53
N ALA A 56 -1.43 -28.11 -23.23
CA ALA A 56 -1.27 -29.24 -24.15
C ALA A 56 -0.38 -28.85 -25.35
N HIS A 57 -0.68 -27.70 -25.96
CA HIS A 57 0.01 -27.21 -27.16
C HIS A 57 0.67 -25.85 -26.92
N ARG A 58 1.56 -25.49 -27.84
CA ARG A 58 2.34 -24.25 -27.78
C ARG A 58 1.43 -23.09 -28.18
N ALA A 59 1.51 -21.98 -27.45
CA ALA A 59 0.69 -20.78 -27.68
C ALA A 59 -0.79 -20.91 -27.29
N ASP A 60 -1.20 -22.03 -26.70
CA ASP A 60 -2.53 -22.19 -26.12
C ASP A 60 -2.81 -21.14 -25.05
N ARG A 61 -4.09 -20.79 -24.96
CA ARG A 61 -4.64 -19.92 -23.94
C ARG A 61 -5.37 -20.77 -22.91
N VAL A 62 -5.11 -20.50 -21.63
CA VAL A 62 -5.88 -21.09 -20.53
C VAL A 62 -6.65 -20.02 -19.78
N VAL A 63 -7.77 -20.42 -19.20
CA VAL A 63 -8.58 -19.60 -18.32
C VAL A 63 -8.38 -20.09 -16.90
N LEU A 64 -7.77 -19.24 -16.06
CA LEU A 64 -7.73 -19.49 -14.63
C LEU A 64 -9.13 -19.30 -14.05
N GLN A 65 -9.60 -20.29 -13.31
CA GLN A 65 -10.85 -20.25 -12.57
C GLN A 65 -10.58 -20.43 -11.07
N ARG A 66 -11.37 -19.75 -10.24
CA ARG A 66 -11.42 -19.96 -8.78
C ARG A 66 -12.76 -20.57 -8.38
N ARG A 67 -12.75 -21.37 -7.33
CA ARG A 67 -13.95 -21.93 -6.73
C ARG A 67 -14.63 -20.88 -5.85
N ALA A 68 -15.92 -20.64 -6.05
CA ALA A 68 -16.77 -19.78 -5.24
C ALA A 68 -18.03 -20.57 -4.85
N GLY A 69 -18.02 -21.14 -3.64
CA GLY A 69 -19.02 -22.13 -3.22
C GLY A 69 -18.96 -23.38 -4.10
N THR A 70 -20.08 -23.70 -4.76
CA THR A 70 -20.20 -24.81 -5.71
C THR A 70 -19.81 -24.44 -7.14
N ARG A 71 -19.69 -23.15 -7.46
CA ARG A 71 -19.45 -22.64 -8.82
C ARG A 71 -17.97 -22.34 -9.07
N TRP A 72 -17.61 -22.35 -10.36
CA TRP A 72 -16.29 -21.92 -10.84
C TRP A 72 -16.41 -20.57 -11.54
N VAL A 73 -15.65 -19.60 -11.05
CA VAL A 73 -15.65 -18.23 -11.56
C VAL A 73 -14.36 -17.96 -12.31
N ARG A 74 -14.46 -17.37 -13.50
CA ARG A 74 -13.30 -16.92 -14.28
C ARG A 74 -12.54 -15.85 -13.49
N VAL A 75 -11.23 -16.04 -13.34
CA VAL A 75 -10.31 -15.07 -12.72
C VAL A 75 -9.63 -14.23 -13.78
N ARG A 76 -9.00 -14.87 -14.75
CA ARG A 76 -8.34 -14.23 -15.90
C ARG A 76 -7.95 -15.26 -16.95
N SER A 77 -7.62 -14.80 -18.14
CA SER A 77 -6.93 -15.62 -19.14
C SER A 77 -5.42 -15.49 -19.04
N LEU A 78 -4.72 -16.56 -19.41
CA LEU A 78 -3.27 -16.64 -19.47
C LEU A 78 -2.87 -17.22 -20.82
N THR A 79 -1.84 -16.65 -21.44
CA THR A 79 -1.25 -17.20 -22.66
C THR A 79 -0.01 -18.00 -22.28
N SER A 80 0.14 -19.20 -22.85
CA SER A 80 1.34 -20.01 -22.65
C SER A 80 2.52 -19.48 -23.49
N ARG A 81 3.74 -19.63 -22.97
CA ARG A 81 4.98 -19.49 -23.75
C ARG A 81 5.75 -20.79 -23.62
N ARG A 82 6.08 -21.43 -24.75
CA ARG A 82 6.72 -22.76 -24.79
C ARG A 82 5.98 -23.78 -23.89
N HIS A 83 4.66 -23.84 -24.04
CA HIS A 83 3.74 -24.65 -23.25
C HIS A 83 3.67 -24.32 -21.76
N ALA A 84 4.37 -23.30 -21.25
CA ALA A 84 4.39 -22.97 -19.83
C ALA A 84 3.64 -21.65 -19.57
N PHE A 85 3.00 -21.57 -18.41
CA PHE A 85 2.41 -20.33 -17.93
C PHE A 85 2.70 -20.14 -16.43
N ARG A 86 2.66 -18.87 -16.01
CA ARG A 86 2.79 -18.46 -14.61
C ARG A 86 1.83 -17.31 -14.33
N THR A 87 1.26 -17.28 -13.14
CA THR A 87 0.46 -16.16 -12.65
C THR A 87 0.53 -16.06 -11.14
N VAL A 88 0.13 -14.91 -10.59
CA VAL A 88 0.04 -14.66 -9.15
C VAL A 88 -1.40 -14.50 -8.77
N VAL A 89 -1.79 -15.10 -7.64
CA VAL A 89 -3.09 -14.88 -7.02
C VAL A 89 -2.92 -14.46 -5.57
N TRP A 90 -3.81 -13.58 -5.12
CA TRP A 90 -3.94 -13.21 -3.72
C TRP A 90 -4.64 -14.33 -2.93
N LYS A 91 -4.13 -14.60 -1.73
CA LYS A 91 -4.80 -15.50 -0.78
C LYS A 91 -6.03 -14.79 -0.22
N SER A 92 -7.14 -15.52 -0.15
CA SER A 92 -8.36 -15.09 0.51
C SER A 92 -8.36 -15.47 1.99
N SER A 93 -9.31 -14.96 2.76
CA SER A 93 -9.55 -15.37 4.16
C SER A 93 -9.84 -16.87 4.32
N ARG A 94 -10.28 -17.53 3.25
CA ARG A 94 -10.53 -18.98 3.19
C ARG A 94 -9.56 -19.68 2.24
N LYS A 95 -9.38 -20.99 2.44
CA LYS A 95 -8.69 -21.86 1.48
C LYS A 95 -9.52 -21.91 0.19
N THR A 96 -8.90 -21.61 -0.95
CA THR A 96 -9.62 -21.47 -2.23
C THR A 96 -9.06 -22.43 -3.27
N GLY A 97 -9.95 -23.16 -3.95
CA GLY A 97 -9.60 -24.03 -5.05
C GLY A 97 -9.43 -23.25 -6.35
N TYR A 98 -8.40 -23.58 -7.12
CA TYR A 98 -8.10 -23.04 -8.44
C TYR A 98 -7.94 -24.17 -9.44
N ARG A 99 -8.33 -23.92 -10.68
CA ARG A 99 -8.05 -24.77 -11.83
C ARG A 99 -7.82 -23.91 -13.06
N VAL A 100 -7.18 -24.48 -14.07
CA VAL A 100 -7.14 -23.88 -15.39
C VAL A 100 -8.01 -24.68 -16.35
N VAL A 101 -8.64 -23.98 -17.28
CA VAL A 101 -9.42 -24.57 -18.37
C VAL A 101 -8.75 -24.18 -19.67
N ASP A 102 -8.41 -25.16 -20.47
CA ASP A 102 -7.88 -24.94 -21.81
C ASP A 102 -8.95 -24.30 -22.71
N ALA A 103 -8.59 -23.24 -23.43
CA ALA A 103 -9.59 -22.45 -24.16
C ALA A 103 -10.12 -23.16 -25.41
N SER A 104 -9.29 -23.97 -26.08
CA SER A 104 -9.65 -24.70 -27.29
C SER A 104 -10.37 -26.00 -26.95
N SER A 105 -9.72 -26.89 -26.20
CA SER A 105 -10.24 -28.23 -25.88
C SER A 105 -11.27 -28.25 -24.76
N ARG A 106 -11.42 -27.15 -23.99
CA ARG A 106 -12.23 -27.06 -22.76
C ARG A 106 -11.83 -28.04 -21.65
N ARG A 107 -10.72 -28.77 -21.81
CA ARG A 107 -10.16 -29.67 -20.79
C ARG A 107 -9.72 -28.88 -19.57
N ARG A 108 -9.76 -29.54 -18.41
CA ARG A 108 -9.56 -28.90 -17.10
C ARG A 108 -8.39 -29.53 -16.39
N SER A 109 -7.58 -28.72 -15.72
CA SER A 109 -6.58 -29.25 -14.81
C SER A 109 -7.24 -29.86 -13.57
N ALA A 110 -6.49 -30.71 -12.87
CA ALA A 110 -6.79 -31.03 -11.47
C ALA A 110 -6.92 -29.73 -10.65
N THR A 111 -7.80 -29.75 -9.64
CA THR A 111 -7.93 -28.63 -8.72
C THR A 111 -6.69 -28.54 -7.82
N ARG A 112 -6.19 -27.32 -7.64
CA ARG A 112 -5.13 -27.00 -6.68
C ARG A 112 -5.62 -25.97 -5.69
N TYR A 113 -5.28 -26.16 -4.43
CA TYR A 113 -5.75 -25.31 -3.35
C TYR A 113 -4.69 -24.29 -2.96
N VAL A 114 -5.09 -23.02 -2.96
CA VAL A 114 -4.34 -21.92 -2.36
C VAL A 114 -4.76 -21.84 -0.89
N PRO A 115 -3.81 -21.84 0.07
CA PRO A 115 -4.13 -21.75 1.49
C PRO A 115 -4.76 -20.39 1.82
N ARG A 116 -5.45 -20.32 2.97
CA ARG A 116 -5.97 -19.04 3.46
C ARG A 116 -4.84 -18.06 3.76
N LEU A 117 -5.15 -16.76 3.71
CA LEU A 117 -4.29 -15.70 4.19
C LEU A 117 -4.13 -15.85 5.70
N LEU A 118 -2.88 -15.85 6.17
CA LEU A 118 -2.59 -15.79 7.59
C LEU A 118 -2.42 -14.32 7.99
N VAL A 119 -3.07 -13.93 9.08
CA VAL A 119 -2.89 -12.62 9.70
C VAL A 119 -1.68 -12.72 10.61
N THR A 120 -0.70 -11.85 10.40
CA THR A 120 0.47 -11.75 11.28
C THR A 120 0.41 -10.43 12.06
N ARG A 121 1.03 -10.42 13.24
CA ARG A 121 1.07 -9.26 14.14
C ARG A 121 2.50 -8.95 14.56
N ASP A 122 2.78 -7.69 14.86
CA ASP A 122 3.99 -7.21 15.51
C ASP A 122 3.64 -6.04 16.46
N ALA A 123 4.64 -5.26 16.85
CA ALA A 123 4.45 -4.10 17.72
C ALA A 123 3.41 -3.10 17.16
N CYS A 124 3.28 -2.93 15.84
CA CYS A 124 2.30 -2.00 15.28
C CYS A 124 0.90 -2.65 15.12
N GLY A 125 0.67 -3.83 15.71
CA GLY A 125 -0.59 -4.56 15.59
C GLY A 125 -0.60 -5.49 14.38
N VAL A 126 -1.70 -5.52 13.63
CA VAL A 126 -1.80 -6.35 12.41
C VAL A 126 -0.83 -5.83 11.35
N ARG A 127 0.01 -6.72 10.81
CA ARG A 127 1.00 -6.35 9.81
C ARG A 127 0.33 -6.13 8.46
N PRO A 128 0.34 -4.91 7.90
CA PRO A 128 -0.17 -4.69 6.55
C PRO A 128 0.69 -5.44 5.55
N LEU A 129 0.14 -5.73 4.37
CA LEU A 129 0.87 -6.39 3.29
C LEU A 129 1.38 -5.37 2.29
N LYS A 130 2.59 -5.59 1.79
CA LYS A 130 3.15 -4.94 0.60
C LYS A 130 2.42 -5.43 -0.65
N ALA A 131 2.58 -4.72 -1.76
CA ALA A 131 1.99 -5.08 -3.05
C ALA A 131 2.41 -6.47 -3.57
N ASP A 132 3.57 -6.98 -3.14
CA ASP A 132 4.06 -8.32 -3.47
C ASP A 132 3.52 -9.43 -2.54
N GLY A 133 2.72 -9.06 -1.55
CA GLY A 133 2.14 -9.94 -0.54
C GLY A 133 3.08 -10.28 0.62
N THR A 134 4.26 -9.69 0.72
CA THR A 134 5.09 -9.80 1.93
C THR A 134 4.57 -8.85 3.01
N PRO A 135 4.70 -9.18 4.30
CA PRO A 135 4.26 -8.28 5.35
C PRO A 135 5.26 -7.16 5.62
N TRP A 136 4.75 -5.96 5.82
CA TRP A 136 5.46 -4.83 6.43
C TRP A 136 5.95 -5.18 7.84
N ARG A 137 7.07 -4.64 8.31
CA ARG A 137 7.57 -4.81 9.69
C ARG A 137 7.60 -3.47 10.42
N CYS A 138 7.00 -3.41 11.60
CA CYS A 138 6.96 -2.21 12.44
C CYS A 138 8.37 -1.73 12.78
N THR A 139 8.56 -0.42 12.74
CA THR A 139 9.82 0.27 13.05
C THR A 139 9.63 1.42 14.02
N PHE A 140 8.44 2.02 14.04
CA PHE A 140 8.06 3.04 15.00
C PHE A 140 6.57 2.94 15.30
N ARG A 141 6.21 3.18 16.56
CA ARG A 141 4.81 3.29 16.98
C ARG A 141 4.67 4.23 18.15
N ASP A 142 3.57 4.96 18.14
CA ASP A 142 2.98 5.54 19.32
C ASP A 142 1.46 5.41 19.22
N ASP A 143 0.86 4.75 20.22
CA ASP A 143 -0.59 4.64 20.36
C ASP A 143 -1.10 5.66 21.40
N PHE A 144 -0.23 6.55 21.90
CA PHE A 144 -0.52 7.63 22.84
C PHE A 144 -1.38 7.19 24.05
N SER A 145 -1.14 5.96 24.52
CA SER A 145 -1.92 5.29 25.57
C SER A 145 -1.52 5.68 26.98
N GLY A 146 -0.41 6.41 27.14
CA GLY A 146 0.05 6.94 28.42
C GLY A 146 -0.73 8.17 28.87
N THR A 147 -0.19 8.83 29.91
CA THR A 147 -0.75 10.06 30.51
C THR A 147 0.12 11.30 30.27
N ALA A 148 1.21 11.15 29.51
CA ALA A 148 2.15 12.22 29.18
C ALA A 148 2.83 11.92 27.84
N LEU A 149 3.42 12.95 27.22
CA LEU A 149 4.18 12.80 25.98
C LEU A 149 5.42 11.92 26.23
N ASP A 150 5.64 10.91 25.38
CA ASP A 150 6.86 10.11 25.41
C ASP A 150 8.02 10.92 24.82
N THR A 151 8.80 11.59 25.69
CA THR A 151 9.92 12.45 25.31
C THR A 151 11.14 11.68 24.79
N THR A 152 11.11 10.34 24.84
CA THR A 152 12.11 9.51 24.14
C THR A 152 11.83 9.44 22.64
N LYS A 153 10.60 9.76 22.21
CA LYS A 153 10.16 9.74 20.81
C LYS A 153 9.86 11.12 20.24
N TRP A 154 9.27 11.99 21.05
CA TRP A 154 8.71 13.26 20.59
C TRP A 154 9.34 14.45 21.30
N VAL A 155 9.46 15.55 20.57
CA VAL A 155 9.94 16.85 21.06
C VAL A 155 8.86 17.89 20.74
N PRO A 156 8.31 18.62 21.72
CA PRO A 156 7.48 19.78 21.47
C PRO A 156 8.27 20.91 20.78
N GLN A 157 7.64 21.64 19.86
CA GLN A 157 8.27 22.83 19.28
C GLN A 157 8.20 24.00 20.27
N THR A 158 9.35 24.46 20.74
CA THR A 158 9.46 25.57 21.72
C THR A 158 10.64 26.48 21.44
N ASP A 159 11.12 26.56 20.21
CA ASP A 159 12.29 27.37 19.89
C ASP A 159 12.20 27.96 18.49
N GLY A 160 11.89 29.25 18.36
CA GLY A 160 12.12 29.99 17.12
C GLY A 160 10.98 29.96 16.09
N PHE A 161 9.80 29.42 16.40
CA PHE A 161 8.70 29.27 15.42
C PHE A 161 7.37 29.84 15.89
N ILE A 162 6.64 30.41 14.92
CA ILE A 162 5.26 30.87 15.03
C ILE A 162 4.44 30.33 13.85
N THR A 163 3.12 30.48 13.93
CA THR A 163 2.16 30.08 12.89
C THR A 163 1.08 31.14 12.72
N GLY A 164 0.41 31.19 11.57
CA GLY A 164 -0.59 32.21 11.21
C GLY A 164 -0.01 33.31 10.30
N ASP A 165 -0.70 34.44 10.20
CA ASP A 165 -0.32 35.59 9.37
C ASP A 165 0.16 36.78 10.20
N PRO A 166 1.47 36.92 10.49
CA PRO A 166 2.01 38.16 11.04
C PRO A 166 1.83 39.36 10.09
N PRO A 167 1.55 40.58 10.59
CA PRO A 167 1.39 40.97 12.00
C PRO A 167 -0.01 40.71 12.58
N GLY A 168 -0.91 40.10 11.80
CA GLY A 168 -2.25 39.70 12.22
C GLY A 168 -2.26 38.52 13.19
N ALA A 169 -3.32 37.71 13.12
CA ALA A 169 -3.50 36.58 14.03
C ALA A 169 -2.45 35.48 13.78
N ALA A 170 -1.57 35.32 14.76
CA ALA A 170 -0.53 34.32 14.79
C ALA A 170 -0.37 33.74 16.20
N ALA A 171 0.17 32.53 16.32
CA ALA A 171 0.35 31.82 17.58
C ALA A 171 1.81 31.43 17.83
N CYS A 172 2.24 31.51 19.08
CA CYS A 172 3.50 30.91 19.52
C CYS A 172 3.32 29.39 19.69
N TYR A 173 4.29 28.59 19.23
CA TYR A 173 4.34 27.18 19.64
C TYR A 173 4.86 27.05 21.07
N ARG A 174 4.17 26.25 21.89
CA ARG A 174 4.55 26.02 23.29
C ARG A 174 4.29 24.60 23.74
N GLY A 175 5.10 24.13 24.69
CA GLY A 175 4.98 22.78 25.26
C GLY A 175 3.71 22.56 26.08
N ASP A 176 3.15 23.60 26.70
CA ASP A 176 1.91 23.52 27.47
C ASP A 176 0.64 23.42 26.60
N ASN A 177 0.79 23.52 25.28
CA ASN A 177 -0.24 23.24 24.29
C ASN A 177 -0.18 21.78 23.78
N VAL A 178 0.74 20.98 24.30
CA VAL A 178 0.94 19.57 23.95
C VAL A 178 0.59 18.69 25.16
N SER A 179 -0.32 17.73 24.96
CA SER A 179 -0.66 16.77 26.01
C SER A 179 -0.97 15.39 25.43
N VAL A 180 -0.83 14.35 26.25
CA VAL A 180 -1.25 12.98 25.93
C VAL A 180 -2.14 12.47 27.04
N GLY A 181 -3.24 11.82 26.66
CA GLY A 181 -4.12 11.15 27.62
C GLY A 181 -5.40 10.66 26.97
N ASN A 182 -6.05 9.67 27.59
CA ASN A 182 -7.24 9.01 27.02
C ASN A 182 -6.99 8.46 25.61
N GLY A 183 -5.80 7.90 25.36
CA GLY A 183 -5.45 7.25 24.09
C GLY A 183 -5.22 8.19 22.91
N ALA A 184 -4.82 9.45 23.16
CA ALA A 184 -4.50 10.37 22.07
C ALA A 184 -3.48 11.44 22.49
N LEU A 185 -2.64 11.83 21.54
CA LEU A 185 -1.95 13.13 21.54
C LEU A 185 -2.97 14.23 21.26
N ARG A 186 -2.83 15.38 21.94
CA ARG A 186 -3.61 16.59 21.73
C ARG A 186 -2.67 17.77 21.52
N LEU A 187 -2.83 18.46 20.40
CA LEU A 187 -2.17 19.73 20.10
C LEU A 187 -3.26 20.80 20.04
N VAL A 188 -3.17 21.78 20.94
CA VAL A 188 -4.28 22.73 21.17
C VAL A 188 -3.89 24.12 20.70
N ALA A 189 -4.66 24.71 19.79
CA ALA A 189 -4.63 26.14 19.52
C ALA A 189 -5.63 26.84 20.45
N ARG A 190 -5.20 27.90 21.15
CA ARG A 190 -6.04 28.62 22.10
C ARG A 190 -5.64 30.10 22.24
N PRO A 191 -6.56 30.97 22.64
CA PRO A 191 -6.23 32.33 23.07
C PRO A 191 -5.27 32.30 24.25
N ALA A 192 -4.43 33.32 24.36
CA ALA A 192 -3.55 33.53 25.49
C ALA A 192 -3.53 35.01 25.86
N THR A 193 -3.36 35.30 27.16
CA THR A 193 -2.84 36.60 27.58
C THR A 193 -1.46 36.76 26.95
N LEU A 194 -1.18 37.93 26.36
CA LEU A 194 0.03 38.29 25.60
C LEU A 194 1.24 37.39 25.95
N ALA A 195 1.46 36.36 25.13
CA ALA A 195 2.41 35.30 25.40
C ALA A 195 3.69 35.55 24.60
N GLU A 196 4.84 35.52 25.27
CA GLU A 196 6.13 35.53 24.60
C GLU A 196 6.35 34.21 23.85
N CYS A 197 6.86 34.31 22.63
CA CYS A 197 7.16 33.16 21.79
C CYS A 197 8.53 32.58 22.18
N PRO A 198 8.57 31.31 22.63
CA PRO A 198 9.82 30.67 22.99
C PRO A 198 10.86 30.71 21.86
N GLY A 199 12.09 31.12 22.17
CA GLY A 199 13.19 31.27 21.20
C GLY A 199 13.12 32.51 20.31
N LEU A 200 12.13 33.39 20.50
CA LEU A 200 11.96 34.63 19.74
C LEU A 200 11.83 35.82 20.70
N GLU A 201 12.98 36.33 21.15
CA GLU A 201 13.06 37.43 22.12
C GLU A 201 12.24 38.64 21.68
N GLY A 202 11.38 39.13 22.57
CA GLY A 202 10.54 40.30 22.31
C GLY A 202 9.36 40.07 21.35
N ILE A 203 9.16 38.84 20.87
CA ILE A 203 8.01 38.50 20.02
C ILE A 203 6.88 37.95 20.86
N PHE A 204 5.76 38.68 20.89
CA PHE A 204 4.56 38.28 21.63
C PHE A 204 3.39 37.97 20.70
N LYS A 205 2.50 37.07 21.13
CA LYS A 205 1.26 36.71 20.44
C LYS A 205 0.10 36.53 21.43
N ILE A 206 -1.11 36.76 20.94
CA ILE A 206 -2.36 36.56 21.70
C ILE A 206 -2.96 35.16 21.51
N PHE A 207 -2.25 34.29 20.80
CA PHE A 207 -2.59 32.89 20.63
C PHE A 207 -1.37 32.01 20.91
N THR A 208 -1.65 30.78 21.33
CA THR A 208 -0.64 29.73 21.52
C THR A 208 -1.11 28.46 20.83
N SER A 209 -0.17 27.65 20.35
CA SER A 209 -0.48 26.39 19.68
C SER A 209 0.51 25.27 19.99
N GLY A 210 0.16 24.05 19.61
CA GLY A 210 0.95 22.85 19.83
C GLY A 210 1.51 22.26 18.54
N MET A 211 2.77 21.84 18.60
CA MET A 211 3.44 21.08 17.55
C MET A 211 4.41 20.10 18.20
N VAL A 212 4.51 18.90 17.64
CA VAL A 212 5.51 17.90 18.06
C VAL A 212 6.19 17.29 16.85
N SER A 213 7.43 16.88 17.04
CA SER A 213 8.20 16.16 16.03
C SER A 213 9.04 15.05 16.63
N THR A 214 9.52 14.13 15.79
CA THR A 214 10.56 13.17 16.18
C THR A 214 11.98 13.75 16.00
N TYR A 215 12.12 15.08 15.98
CA TYR A 215 13.40 15.78 15.75
C TYR A 215 14.51 15.23 16.63
N HIS A 216 15.59 14.79 16.00
CA HIS A 216 16.76 14.14 16.61
C HIS A 216 16.48 12.87 17.43
N LYS A 217 15.23 12.40 17.55
CA LYS A 217 14.84 11.17 18.25
C LYS A 217 14.70 9.99 17.32
N TRP A 218 14.03 10.18 16.18
CA TRP A 218 13.76 9.12 15.24
C TRP A 218 13.53 9.67 13.83
N SER A 219 14.04 8.96 12.83
CA SER A 219 13.77 9.24 11.42
C SER A 219 13.84 7.95 10.61
N GLN A 220 13.18 7.92 9.46
CA GLN A 220 13.25 6.78 8.56
C GLN A 220 13.21 7.22 7.10
N ARG A 221 13.97 6.50 6.28
CA ARG A 221 13.89 6.57 4.83
C ARG A 221 13.02 5.43 4.30
N TYR A 222 12.05 5.76 3.45
CA TYR A 222 11.11 4.83 2.83
C TYR A 222 10.20 4.10 3.82
N GLY A 223 9.20 3.40 3.30
CA GLY A 223 8.33 2.53 4.08
C GLY A 223 6.87 2.91 3.97
N ARG A 224 6.10 2.49 4.96
CA ARG A 224 4.70 2.89 5.16
C ARG A 224 4.65 3.73 6.42
N PHE A 225 4.05 4.90 6.36
CA PHE A 225 3.77 5.75 7.51
C PHE A 225 2.26 5.95 7.58
N GLU A 226 1.67 5.84 8.76
CA GLU A 226 0.23 5.97 8.94
C GLU A 226 -0.08 6.67 10.26
N ALA A 227 -0.98 7.63 10.20
CA ALA A 227 -1.53 8.29 11.38
C ALA A 227 -3.04 8.37 11.28
N ARG A 228 -3.72 8.31 12.43
CA ARG A 228 -5.16 8.56 12.53
C ARG A 228 -5.39 9.83 13.32
N VAL A 229 -5.95 10.83 12.65
CA VAL A 229 -6.04 12.21 13.15
C VAL A 229 -7.48 12.69 13.14
N PHE A 230 -7.86 13.46 14.15
CA PHE A 230 -9.10 14.21 14.23
C PHE A 230 -8.77 15.70 14.28
N THR A 231 -9.47 16.50 13.49
CA THR A 231 -9.36 17.97 13.50
C THR A 231 -10.70 18.61 13.87
N THR A 232 -10.65 19.84 14.39
CA THR A 232 -11.85 20.52 14.92
C THR A 232 -12.83 20.85 13.79
N ALA A 233 -14.10 20.51 13.98
CA ALA A 233 -15.17 20.80 13.03
C ALA A 233 -15.40 22.31 12.95
N THR A 234 -15.22 22.90 11.78
CA THR A 234 -15.51 24.31 11.48
C THR A 234 -15.31 24.55 9.99
N GLU A 235 -16.02 25.53 9.46
CA GLU A 235 -15.80 26.08 8.11
C GLU A 235 -15.23 27.50 8.17
N ALA A 236 -15.27 28.15 9.35
CA ALA A 236 -14.69 29.47 9.59
C ALA A 236 -13.16 29.42 9.39
N PRO A 237 -12.56 30.42 8.72
CA PRO A 237 -11.14 30.45 8.39
C PRO A 237 -10.28 30.56 9.65
N GLY A 238 -9.05 30.06 9.62
CA GLY A 238 -8.08 30.28 10.69
C GLY A 238 -7.51 29.03 11.35
N LEU A 239 -8.03 27.83 11.09
CA LEU A 239 -7.42 26.60 11.56
C LEU A 239 -6.67 25.89 10.43
N HIS A 240 -5.44 25.51 10.71
CA HIS A 240 -4.61 24.70 9.82
C HIS A 240 -4.03 23.54 10.64
N GLU A 241 -4.12 22.30 10.17
CA GLU A 241 -3.47 21.15 10.83
C GLU A 241 -2.66 20.35 9.82
N ALA A 242 -1.49 19.85 10.23
CA ALA A 242 -0.59 19.12 9.36
C ALA A 242 -0.09 17.80 9.99
N TYR A 243 -0.11 16.74 9.18
CA TYR A 243 0.69 15.53 9.38
C TYR A 243 1.70 15.46 8.23
N TRP A 244 2.96 15.65 8.56
CA TRP A 244 4.01 15.92 7.60
C TRP A 244 5.35 15.36 8.05
N LEU A 245 6.28 15.30 7.10
CA LEU A 245 7.61 14.78 7.28
C LEU A 245 8.63 15.80 6.76
N TRP A 246 9.69 16.01 7.53
CA TRP A 246 10.79 16.92 7.20
C TRP A 246 12.12 16.16 7.10
N PRO A 247 13.07 16.56 6.23
CA PRO A 247 14.38 15.91 6.15
C PRO A 247 15.10 15.95 7.50
N ASP A 248 15.74 14.85 7.86
CA ASP A 248 16.59 14.80 9.06
C ASP A 248 17.88 15.57 8.78
N ASP A 249 18.09 16.69 9.48
CA ASP A 249 19.25 17.59 9.34
C ASP A 249 20.58 16.92 9.72
N ARG A 250 20.54 15.78 10.40
CA ARG A 250 21.72 14.93 10.65
C ARG A 250 22.17 14.15 9.41
N GLU A 251 21.33 14.06 8.39
CA GLU A 251 21.60 13.30 7.15
C GLU A 251 21.86 14.21 5.95
N VAL A 252 21.36 15.45 5.97
CA VAL A 252 21.47 16.41 4.86
C VAL A 252 21.46 17.84 5.37
N GLU A 253 22.27 18.71 4.76
CA GLU A 253 22.16 20.16 4.97
C GLU A 253 20.84 20.66 4.38
N LEU A 254 19.99 21.27 5.20
CA LEU A 254 18.66 21.72 4.79
C LEU A 254 18.75 22.90 3.82
N ASN A 255 18.14 22.74 2.65
CA ASN A 255 17.98 23.77 1.64
C ASN A 255 16.59 23.61 1.02
N TRP A 256 15.58 24.24 1.61
CA TRP A 256 14.19 24.11 1.17
C TRP A 256 13.92 24.96 -0.10
N PRO A 257 13.15 24.47 -1.08
CA PRO A 257 12.47 23.17 -1.13
C PRO A 257 13.35 22.04 -1.68
N THR A 258 14.57 22.31 -2.14
CA THR A 258 15.40 21.33 -2.87
C THR A 258 15.74 20.06 -2.09
N THR A 259 15.75 20.14 -0.76
CA THR A 259 15.98 19.01 0.15
C THR A 259 14.70 18.27 0.53
N GLY A 260 13.54 18.80 0.15
CA GLY A 260 12.27 18.10 0.16
C GLY A 260 11.43 18.29 1.43
N GLU A 261 10.13 18.09 1.27
CA GLU A 261 9.11 18.03 2.33
C GLU A 261 8.02 17.07 1.87
N ILE A 262 7.42 16.33 2.79
CA ILE A 262 6.31 15.43 2.48
C ILE A 262 5.15 15.73 3.42
N ASP A 263 4.20 16.51 2.92
CA ASP A 263 2.94 16.80 3.58
C ASP A 263 1.96 15.69 3.26
N VAL A 264 1.87 14.71 4.16
CA VAL A 264 0.96 13.58 4.01
C VAL A 264 -0.49 14.04 4.11
N SER A 265 -0.74 15.10 4.89
CA SER A 265 -2.01 15.80 4.98
C SER A 265 -1.83 17.18 5.56
N GLU A 266 -2.33 18.19 4.85
CA GLU A 266 -2.69 19.49 5.41
C GLU A 266 -4.21 19.65 5.39
N THR A 267 -4.80 20.18 6.45
CA THR A 267 -6.24 20.52 6.47
C THR A 267 -6.42 21.97 6.81
N TYR A 268 -7.24 22.66 6.02
CA TYR A 268 -7.54 24.08 6.16
C TYR A 268 -9.03 24.21 6.48
N SER A 269 -9.42 25.05 7.44
CA SER A 269 -10.84 25.14 7.84
C SER A 269 -11.73 25.69 6.74
N VAL A 270 -11.22 26.54 5.84
CA VAL A 270 -11.94 26.98 4.62
C VAL A 270 -12.19 25.85 3.61
N TYR A 271 -11.50 24.71 3.75
CA TYR A 271 -11.73 23.50 2.97
C TYR A 271 -12.14 22.35 3.90
N PRO A 272 -13.33 22.43 4.54
CA PRO A 272 -13.70 21.59 5.68
C PRO A 272 -13.81 20.10 5.36
N ASP A 273 -13.92 19.76 4.08
CA ASP A 273 -14.09 18.40 3.57
C ASP A 273 -12.83 17.81 2.93
N LEU A 274 -11.72 18.56 2.91
CA LEU A 274 -10.50 18.18 2.21
C LEU A 274 -9.28 18.06 3.14
N SER A 275 -8.43 17.10 2.78
CA SER A 275 -7.01 17.08 3.13
C SER A 275 -6.24 17.36 1.86
N ILE A 276 -5.28 18.27 1.88
CA ILE A 276 -4.48 18.66 0.73
C ILE A 276 -3.07 18.14 1.01
N PRO A 277 -2.64 17.02 0.42
CA PRO A 277 -1.25 16.63 0.50
C PRO A 277 -0.40 17.50 -0.44
N PHE A 278 0.84 17.75 -0.06
CA PHE A 278 1.84 18.44 -0.86
C PHE A 278 3.20 17.75 -0.77
N LEU A 279 3.95 17.75 -1.87
CA LEU A 279 5.34 17.33 -1.93
C LEU A 279 6.16 18.53 -2.38
N HIS A 280 6.88 19.17 -1.46
CA HIS A 280 7.82 20.22 -1.83
C HIS A 280 9.14 19.61 -2.26
N TYR A 281 9.62 19.99 -3.44
CA TYR A 281 10.95 19.63 -3.95
C TYR A 281 11.35 20.60 -5.05
N ARG A 282 12.47 20.35 -5.77
CA ARG A 282 12.91 21.22 -6.87
C ARG A 282 11.85 21.49 -7.96
N ASN A 283 10.79 20.66 -8.05
CA ASN A 283 9.71 20.88 -9.01
C ASN A 283 8.75 22.00 -8.60
N ASP A 284 8.85 22.54 -7.39
CA ASP A 284 8.03 23.67 -6.94
C ASP A 284 8.18 24.90 -7.84
N VAL A 285 9.33 25.04 -8.51
CA VAL A 285 9.57 26.07 -9.54
C VAL A 285 8.59 26.00 -10.72
N ASN A 286 8.01 24.82 -10.97
CA ASN A 286 7.00 24.59 -12.00
C ASN A 286 5.56 24.72 -11.46
N GLY A 287 5.41 25.03 -10.17
CA GLY A 287 4.13 25.16 -9.49
C GLY A 287 3.45 23.82 -9.16
N SER A 288 2.13 23.91 -8.95
CA SER A 288 1.29 22.76 -8.59
C SER A 288 1.05 21.83 -9.79
N VAL A 289 1.40 20.56 -9.62
CA VAL A 289 1.11 19.44 -10.53
C VAL A 289 0.04 18.58 -9.86
N THR A 290 -1.20 18.69 -10.34
CA THR A 290 -2.37 18.08 -9.69
C THR A 290 -2.81 16.74 -10.30
N SER A 291 -2.16 16.29 -11.38
CA SER A 291 -2.53 15.05 -12.06
C SER A 291 -1.34 14.36 -12.73
N GLY A 292 -1.54 13.08 -13.07
CA GLY A 292 -0.53 12.25 -13.73
C GLY A 292 0.38 11.50 -12.76
N ALA A 293 1.51 11.01 -13.27
CA ALA A 293 2.43 10.16 -12.50
C ALA A 293 3.36 10.97 -11.58
N HIS A 294 3.46 12.29 -11.76
CA HIS A 294 4.36 13.18 -11.02
C HIS A 294 3.59 14.23 -10.21
N THR A 295 2.36 13.90 -9.78
CA THR A 295 1.55 14.78 -8.93
C THR A 295 2.32 15.17 -7.68
N ASN A 296 2.41 16.47 -7.37
CA ASN A 296 2.99 16.98 -6.13
C ASN A 296 1.94 17.56 -5.18
N THR A 297 0.70 17.78 -5.62
CA THR A 297 -0.42 18.14 -4.72
C THR A 297 -1.76 17.63 -5.24
N ALA A 298 -2.76 17.49 -4.38
CA ALA A 298 -4.09 17.01 -4.76
C ALA A 298 -5.21 17.73 -3.99
N TYR A 299 -6.31 18.07 -4.68
CA TYR A 299 -7.46 18.82 -4.15
C TYR A 299 -8.77 18.00 -4.14
N ASP A 300 -8.69 16.68 -4.34
CA ASP A 300 -9.82 15.75 -4.39
C ASP A 300 -9.79 14.72 -3.24
N CYS A 301 -8.96 14.99 -2.24
CA CYS A 301 -8.68 14.13 -1.11
C CYS A 301 -9.66 14.34 0.04
N VAL A 302 -10.75 13.58 0.00
CA VAL A 302 -11.86 13.70 0.96
C VAL A 302 -11.44 13.32 2.39
N ALA A 303 -11.38 14.31 3.27
CA ALA A 303 -11.15 14.20 4.70
C ALA A 303 -11.97 15.27 5.43
N HIS A 304 -13.06 14.88 6.07
CA HIS A 304 -13.91 15.86 6.74
C HIS A 304 -13.40 16.15 8.14
N ARG A 305 -13.39 17.43 8.51
CA ARG A 305 -13.16 17.89 9.88
C ARG A 305 -14.27 17.36 10.81
N GLY A 306 -14.02 17.31 12.12
CA GLY A 306 -15.01 16.83 13.10
C GLY A 306 -15.14 15.31 13.21
N ARG A 307 -14.29 14.55 12.51
CA ARG A 307 -14.21 13.09 12.64
C ARG A 307 -12.78 12.60 12.47
N TRP A 308 -12.57 11.35 12.84
CA TRP A 308 -11.28 10.69 12.65
C TRP A 308 -11.08 10.32 11.18
N ASN A 309 -9.94 10.71 10.62
CA ASN A 309 -9.48 10.32 9.30
C ASN A 309 -8.13 9.58 9.42
N THR A 310 -7.88 8.62 8.54
CA THR A 310 -6.61 7.89 8.49
C THR A 310 -5.81 8.33 7.27
N TYR A 311 -4.58 8.77 7.52
CA TYR A 311 -3.64 9.27 6.53
C TYR A 311 -2.49 8.29 6.40
N ARG A 312 -2.15 7.93 5.16
CA ARG A 312 -1.09 6.96 4.89
C ARG A 312 -0.18 7.43 3.78
N LEU A 313 1.12 7.36 4.05
CA LEU A 313 2.19 7.44 3.07
C LEU A 313 2.74 6.03 2.77
N GLU A 314 2.87 5.68 1.49
CA GLU A 314 3.72 4.56 1.04
C GLU A 314 4.83 5.10 0.13
N TRP A 315 6.06 5.02 0.61
CA TRP A 315 7.21 5.69 0.02
C TRP A 315 8.35 4.71 -0.27
N SER A 316 8.93 4.85 -1.44
CA SER A 316 10.07 4.10 -1.95
C SER A 316 10.94 5.02 -2.81
N ALA A 317 12.15 4.57 -3.18
CA ALA A 317 13.09 5.34 -3.99
C ALA A 317 12.52 5.84 -5.34
N THR A 318 11.49 5.19 -5.89
CA THR A 318 10.92 5.52 -7.20
C THR A 318 9.46 5.92 -7.15
N ARG A 319 8.83 5.88 -5.97
CA ARG A 319 7.39 6.15 -5.86
C ARG A 319 6.98 6.56 -4.46
N ILE A 320 6.21 7.63 -4.39
CA ILE A 320 5.42 8.10 -3.24
C ILE A 320 3.94 7.94 -3.58
N ARG A 321 3.16 7.40 -2.64
CA ARG A 321 1.70 7.34 -2.70
C ARG A 321 1.12 7.79 -1.38
N ILE A 322 0.21 8.77 -1.43
CA ILE A 322 -0.54 9.24 -0.27
C ILE A 322 -1.98 8.74 -0.39
N TYR A 323 -2.54 8.30 0.74
CA TYR A 323 -3.90 7.82 0.84
C TYR A 323 -4.60 8.48 2.03
N VAL A 324 -5.87 8.77 1.83
CA VAL A 324 -6.78 9.28 2.85
C VAL A 324 -7.94 8.30 2.94
N ASN A 325 -8.21 7.76 4.14
CA ASN A 325 -9.28 6.80 4.39
C ASN A 325 -9.26 5.62 3.37
N ASP A 326 -8.06 5.06 3.16
CA ASP A 326 -7.74 4.01 2.18
C ASP A 326 -7.93 4.36 0.69
N ARG A 327 -8.37 5.57 0.35
CA ARG A 327 -8.45 6.06 -1.03
C ARG A 327 -7.12 6.65 -1.46
N LEU A 328 -6.64 6.26 -2.64
CA LEU A 328 -5.42 6.82 -3.22
C LEU A 328 -5.70 8.26 -3.65
N CYS A 329 -4.81 9.15 -3.26
CA CYS A 329 -4.95 10.59 -3.38
C CYS A 329 -3.89 11.18 -4.31
N LEU A 330 -2.63 10.86 -4.01
CA LEU A 330 -1.49 11.38 -4.74
C LEU A 330 -0.58 10.22 -5.13
N THR A 331 -0.09 10.24 -6.36
CA THR A 331 1.01 9.38 -6.81
C THR A 331 2.10 10.23 -7.43
N ASN A 332 3.32 10.10 -6.91
CA ASN A 332 4.50 10.73 -7.49
C ASN A 332 5.56 9.65 -7.80
N THR A 333 5.98 9.56 -9.06
CA THR A 333 7.02 8.65 -9.54
C THR A 333 8.21 9.41 -10.13
N SER A 334 8.44 10.66 -9.69
CA SER A 334 9.61 11.44 -10.13
C SER A 334 10.93 10.76 -9.74
N GLY A 335 10.91 10.02 -8.62
CA GLY A 335 12.12 9.43 -8.04
C GLY A 335 13.13 10.50 -7.62
N ASP A 336 12.67 11.70 -7.27
CA ASP A 336 13.50 12.85 -6.98
C ASP A 336 14.54 12.56 -5.88
N PRO A 337 15.79 13.03 -6.02
CA PRO A 337 16.81 12.92 -4.97
C PRO A 337 16.38 13.51 -3.62
N ALA A 338 15.51 14.53 -3.62
CA ALA A 338 14.95 15.13 -2.41
C ALA A 338 14.23 14.10 -1.51
N PHE A 339 13.82 12.95 -2.03
CA PHE A 339 13.13 11.90 -1.26
C PHE A 339 13.99 10.64 -1.09
N ARG A 340 15.32 10.78 -1.00
CA ARG A 340 16.27 9.64 -0.88
C ARG A 340 17.09 9.64 0.42
N GLN A 341 16.69 10.43 1.40
CA GLN A 341 17.25 10.54 2.75
C GLN A 341 16.23 10.16 3.82
N LYS A 342 16.60 10.22 5.11
CA LYS A 342 15.66 9.97 6.20
C LYS A 342 14.87 11.23 6.50
N TYR A 343 13.63 11.03 6.93
CA TYR A 343 12.73 12.09 7.34
C TYR A 343 12.24 11.83 8.75
N ILE A 344 12.11 12.91 9.54
CA ILE A 344 11.40 12.92 10.82
C ILE A 344 9.90 13.04 10.59
N VAL A 345 9.10 12.70 11.60
CA VAL A 345 7.63 12.82 11.57
C VAL A 345 7.18 13.99 12.44
N MET A 346 6.19 14.74 11.98
CA MET A 346 5.70 15.95 12.62
C MET A 346 4.18 15.99 12.63
N PHE A 347 3.63 16.53 13.71
CA PHE A 347 2.21 16.86 13.84
C PHE A 347 2.09 18.30 14.32
N THR A 348 1.23 19.06 13.65
CA THR A 348 1.10 20.50 13.89
C THR A 348 -0.37 20.87 13.98
N GLN A 349 -0.77 21.53 15.07
CA GLN A 349 -1.94 22.39 15.08
C GLN A 349 -1.43 23.82 14.83
N ALA A 350 -1.77 24.39 13.70
CA ALA A 350 -1.39 25.74 13.28
C ALA A 350 -2.59 26.70 13.33
N LEU A 351 -2.29 28.00 13.27
CA LEU A 351 -3.25 28.98 12.78
C LEU A 351 -3.04 29.15 11.28
N GLY A 352 -4.15 29.32 10.56
CA GLY A 352 -4.12 29.45 9.11
C GLY A 352 -3.57 30.80 8.64
N SER A 353 -3.25 30.86 7.36
CA SER A 353 -2.68 32.01 6.65
C SER A 353 -3.41 32.29 5.34
N GLY A 354 -3.20 33.48 4.77
CA GLY A 354 -3.79 33.93 3.52
C GLY A 354 -5.32 33.83 3.53
N THR A 355 -5.88 33.10 2.57
CA THR A 355 -7.33 32.88 2.48
C THR A 355 -7.89 32.03 3.63
N ASN A 356 -7.04 31.29 4.35
CA ASN A 356 -7.39 30.58 5.58
C ASN A 356 -6.90 31.31 6.84
N GLY A 357 -6.54 32.60 6.72
CA GLY A 357 -6.14 33.42 7.87
C GLY A 357 -7.26 33.54 8.90
N TYR A 358 -6.91 33.63 10.18
CA TYR A 358 -7.91 33.83 11.23
C TYR A 358 -8.66 35.15 11.03
N ASP A 359 -9.98 35.08 10.97
CA ASP A 359 -10.87 36.24 10.86
C ASP A 359 -11.48 36.56 12.23
N PRO A 360 -11.21 37.72 12.85
CA PRO A 360 -11.84 38.09 14.12
C PRO A 360 -13.35 38.36 14.01
N LEU A 361 -13.89 38.58 12.80
CA LEU A 361 -15.32 38.80 12.55
C LEU A 361 -16.09 37.49 12.36
N ASP A 362 -15.40 36.44 11.90
CA ASP A 362 -15.92 35.08 11.78
C ASP A 362 -14.90 34.07 12.35
N PRO A 363 -14.66 34.09 13.67
CA PRO A 363 -13.57 33.32 14.25
C PRO A 363 -13.92 31.83 14.31
N PRO A 364 -12.94 30.93 14.08
CA PRO A 364 -13.14 29.51 14.29
C PRO A 364 -13.30 29.22 15.79
N PRO A 365 -13.94 28.10 16.15
CA PRO A 365 -14.09 27.72 17.55
C PRO A 365 -12.72 27.50 18.19
N LEU A 366 -12.45 28.23 19.27
CA LEU A 366 -11.26 28.08 20.10
C LEU A 366 -11.66 27.74 21.56
N PRO A 367 -10.91 26.87 22.26
CA PRO A 367 -9.71 26.17 21.80
C PRO A 367 -10.04 25.11 20.73
N ALA A 368 -9.19 25.05 19.70
CA ALA A 368 -9.23 24.03 18.65
C ALA A 368 -8.16 22.98 18.93
N THR A 369 -8.46 21.71 18.66
CA THR A 369 -7.53 20.61 18.95
C THR A 369 -7.37 19.65 17.77
N MET A 370 -6.11 19.43 17.38
CA MET A 370 -5.70 18.29 16.58
C MET A 370 -5.46 17.14 17.54
N ARG A 371 -6.14 16.01 17.32
CA ARG A 371 -5.93 14.78 18.09
C ARG A 371 -5.32 13.71 17.21
N VAL A 372 -4.33 13.00 17.72
CA VAL A 372 -3.71 11.86 17.03
C VAL A 372 -3.92 10.62 17.88
N ASP A 373 -4.66 9.64 17.34
CA ASP A 373 -4.96 8.35 17.97
C ASP A 373 -3.72 7.45 17.96
N TYR A 374 -3.06 7.37 16.79
CA TYR A 374 -1.78 6.67 16.69
C TYR A 374 -0.91 7.24 15.57
N ALA A 375 0.40 7.01 15.69
CA ALA A 375 1.38 7.15 14.64
C ALA A 375 2.16 5.83 14.50
N ARG A 376 2.16 5.23 13.30
CA ARG A 376 2.80 3.92 13.05
C ARG A 376 3.61 3.96 11.77
N VAL A 377 4.80 3.38 11.82
CA VAL A 377 5.70 3.28 10.67
C VAL A 377 6.20 1.84 10.51
N TRP A 378 6.30 1.41 9.26
CA TRP A 378 6.81 0.10 8.89
C TRP A 378 7.84 0.16 7.75
N ARG A 379 8.65 -0.90 7.62
CA ARG A 379 9.58 -1.12 6.49
C ARG A 379 9.46 -2.49 5.83
#